data_AF-A0A0E9LW90-F1
#
_entry.id   AF-A0A0E9LW90-F1
#
_cell.length_a   1.000
_cell.length_b   1.000
_cell.length_c   1.000
_cell.angle_alpha   90.00
_cell.angle_beta   90.00
_cell.angle_gamma   90.00
#
_symmetry.space_group_name_H-M   'P 1'
#
loop_
_entity.id
_entity.type
_entity.pdbx_description
1 polymer ?
#
loop_
_entity_poly.entity_id
_entity_poly.type
_entity_poly.pdbx_seq_one_letter_code
_entity_poly.pdbx_strand_id
1 'polypeptide(L)'
;MKLQKSDRNPILAPLEKNHWENLVVCNPGAWYEDGKFYLLYRAAGDDETHIIRFGLAISDDGIDFQRVSDEPAFGPSLDGPDSGGVEDARIVKFGDEFFVTYAYRPFPPGRYWTFPHDVVALPEVGEDAPVVYRNNIANSGLAMTKDFKTWQRLGRITQTNLDDRDVILFPEKINGKYALLHRPKQWIGEAYGTDFPAIWITFSEDLMVWNGKSQILLAGREGTWEEKIGGSTPPLRTKDGWLLIYHGVEKKGKGYYRVGVALLDLDDPTKVIGRCSDWVMEPEHDYEMEGFYKGCVFPTGNVIVDDTLFVYYGAADKYVGLATCSLNALLDYIKAAK
;
A
#
# COMPACT_ATOMS: atom_id res chain seq x y z
N MET A 1 18.92 -12.54 -2.03
CA MET A 1 17.87 -13.24 -2.80
C MET A 1 17.04 -12.19 -3.49
N LYS A 2 16.59 -12.42 -4.74
CA LYS A 2 15.68 -11.51 -5.45
C LYS A 2 14.40 -12.27 -5.81
N LEU A 3 13.26 -11.58 -5.84
CA LEU A 3 12.00 -12.17 -6.32
C LEU A 3 12.06 -12.28 -7.85
N GLN A 4 11.41 -13.30 -8.39
CA GLN A 4 11.33 -13.54 -9.83
C GLN A 4 10.10 -12.85 -10.39
N LYS A 5 10.30 -11.82 -11.21
CA LYS A 5 9.22 -11.14 -11.94
C LYS A 5 8.65 -12.07 -13.01
N SER A 6 7.34 -12.04 -13.20
CA SER A 6 6.68 -12.83 -14.24
C SER A 6 7.05 -12.33 -15.64
N ASP A 7 7.35 -13.26 -16.55
CA ASP A 7 7.57 -12.96 -17.97
C ASP A 7 6.30 -12.43 -18.67
N ARG A 8 5.14 -12.56 -18.01
CA ARG A 8 3.85 -12.02 -18.48
C ARG A 8 3.60 -10.59 -18.01
N ASN A 9 4.52 -9.96 -17.28
CA ASN A 9 4.34 -8.58 -16.83
C ASN A 9 4.35 -7.59 -18.02
N PRO A 10 3.56 -6.49 -17.94
CA PRO A 10 2.58 -6.22 -16.89
C PRO A 10 1.34 -7.12 -17.00
N ILE A 11 0.87 -7.66 -15.87
CA ILE A 11 -0.29 -8.56 -15.82
C ILE A 11 -1.63 -7.80 -15.88
N LEU A 12 -1.65 -6.53 -15.48
CA LEU A 12 -2.74 -5.60 -15.81
C LEU A 12 -2.18 -4.27 -16.31
N ALA A 13 -2.84 -3.74 -17.33
CA ALA A 13 -2.57 -2.43 -17.91
C ALA A 13 -3.87 -1.63 -18.09
N PRO A 14 -3.76 -0.29 -18.24
CA PRO A 14 -4.89 0.57 -18.59
C PRO A 14 -5.63 0.10 -19.84
N LEU A 15 -6.96 0.19 -19.84
CA LEU A 15 -7.79 -0.10 -21.00
C LEU A 15 -8.26 1.19 -21.64
N GLU A 16 -7.79 1.48 -22.86
CA GLU A 16 -8.14 2.70 -23.59
C GLU A 16 -9.67 2.91 -23.72
N LYS A 17 -10.42 1.81 -23.88
CA LYS A 17 -11.87 1.83 -24.02
C LYS A 17 -12.63 2.17 -22.72
N ASN A 18 -11.98 2.13 -21.56
CA ASN A 18 -12.63 2.27 -20.28
C ASN A 18 -12.19 3.56 -19.57
N HIS A 19 -12.99 4.62 -19.74
CA HIS A 19 -12.60 5.99 -19.41
C HIS A 19 -12.14 6.22 -17.96
N TRP A 20 -12.62 5.48 -16.97
CA TRP A 20 -12.24 5.69 -15.57
C TRP A 20 -10.91 5.02 -15.17
N GLU A 21 -10.33 4.18 -16.04
CA GLU A 21 -9.08 3.46 -15.82
C GLU A 21 -8.12 3.49 -17.04
N ASN A 22 -8.43 4.29 -18.06
CA ASN A 22 -7.69 4.33 -19.32
C ASN A 22 -6.27 4.92 -19.19
N LEU A 23 -5.91 5.45 -18.02
CA LEU A 23 -4.64 6.12 -17.79
C LEU A 23 -3.74 5.35 -16.81
N VAL A 24 -4.28 4.88 -15.68
CA VAL A 24 -3.55 4.24 -14.58
C VAL A 24 -4.28 2.98 -14.12
N VAL A 25 -3.55 1.87 -13.99
CA VAL A 25 -3.98 0.64 -13.31
C VAL A 25 -2.80 0.11 -12.50
N CYS A 26 -2.77 0.32 -11.17
CA CYS A 26 -1.60 0.01 -10.34
C CYS A 26 -1.98 -0.38 -8.90
N ASN A 27 -0.97 -0.53 -8.05
CA ASN A 27 -1.05 -0.67 -6.58
C ASN A 27 -2.24 -1.52 -6.09
N PRO A 28 -2.32 -2.82 -6.49
CA PRO A 28 -3.45 -3.66 -6.13
C PRO A 28 -3.34 -4.25 -4.72
N GLY A 29 -4.41 -4.17 -3.94
CA GLY A 29 -4.62 -5.08 -2.82
C GLY A 29 -4.93 -6.49 -3.37
N ALA A 30 -4.52 -7.54 -2.67
CA ALA A 30 -4.70 -8.92 -3.15
C ALA A 30 -5.17 -9.86 -2.04
N TRP A 31 -5.96 -10.88 -2.42
CA TRP A 31 -6.26 -12.02 -1.58
C TRP A 31 -6.49 -13.29 -2.42
N TYR A 32 -6.44 -14.44 -1.77
CA TYR A 32 -6.68 -15.74 -2.36
C TYR A 32 -7.74 -16.47 -1.56
N GLU A 33 -8.82 -16.88 -2.23
CA GLU A 33 -9.95 -17.57 -1.60
C GLU A 33 -10.63 -18.47 -2.63
N ASP A 34 -11.09 -19.65 -2.20
CA ASP A 34 -11.81 -20.63 -3.03
C ASP A 34 -11.10 -20.99 -4.35
N GLY A 35 -9.77 -21.11 -4.29
CA GLY A 35 -8.96 -21.48 -5.45
C GLY A 35 -8.71 -20.35 -6.45
N LYS A 36 -9.07 -19.11 -6.12
CA LYS A 36 -8.97 -17.95 -7.02
C LYS A 36 -8.19 -16.82 -6.39
N PHE A 37 -7.47 -16.09 -7.24
CA PHE A 37 -6.77 -14.86 -6.91
C PHE A 37 -7.67 -13.68 -7.23
N TYR A 38 -7.63 -12.68 -6.36
CA TYR A 38 -8.39 -11.45 -6.53
C TYR A 38 -7.48 -10.25 -6.35
N LEU A 39 -7.73 -9.20 -7.15
CA LEU A 39 -7.07 -7.91 -7.03
C LEU A 39 -8.10 -6.79 -6.91
N LEU A 40 -7.95 -5.96 -5.89
CA LEU A 40 -8.58 -4.64 -5.82
C LEU A 40 -7.53 -3.60 -6.26
N TYR A 41 -7.52 -3.27 -7.54
CA TYR A 41 -6.50 -2.42 -8.14
C TYR A 41 -6.88 -0.94 -8.09
N ARG A 42 -5.89 -0.08 -7.84
CA ARG A 42 -6.02 1.36 -8.03
C ARG A 42 -6.13 1.67 -9.51
N ALA A 43 -7.09 2.51 -9.88
CA ALA A 43 -7.19 3.01 -11.24
C ALA A 43 -7.59 4.48 -11.31
N ALA A 44 -7.20 5.13 -12.40
CA ALA A 44 -7.63 6.48 -12.71
C ALA A 44 -7.68 6.68 -14.23
N GLY A 45 -8.58 7.57 -14.65
CA GLY A 45 -8.77 7.94 -16.03
C GLY A 45 -7.92 9.14 -16.44
N ASP A 46 -8.17 9.61 -17.65
CA ASP A 46 -7.62 10.83 -18.21
C ASP A 46 -8.40 12.09 -17.82
N ASP A 47 -9.23 12.05 -16.77
CA ASP A 47 -9.87 13.25 -16.24
C ASP A 47 -8.84 14.25 -15.67
N GLU A 48 -9.14 15.56 -15.75
CA GLU A 48 -8.20 16.62 -15.34
C GLU A 48 -7.91 16.62 -13.84
N THR A 49 -8.92 16.26 -13.05
CA THR A 49 -8.85 16.18 -11.60
C THR A 49 -8.12 14.94 -11.08
N HIS A 50 -7.86 13.97 -11.96
CA HIS A 50 -7.28 12.67 -11.68
C HIS A 50 -8.02 11.93 -10.55
N ILE A 51 -9.27 11.57 -10.80
CA ILE A 51 -10.09 10.86 -9.80
C ILE A 51 -9.62 9.41 -9.69
N ILE A 52 -9.11 9.05 -8.51
CA ILE A 52 -8.59 7.72 -8.21
C ILE A 52 -9.70 6.86 -7.58
N ARG A 53 -9.84 5.65 -8.10
CA ARG A 53 -10.88 4.66 -7.75
C ARG A 53 -10.26 3.27 -7.62
N PHE A 54 -11.05 2.30 -7.19
CA PHE A 54 -10.67 0.89 -7.17
C PHE A 54 -11.50 0.06 -8.14
N GLY A 55 -10.84 -0.77 -8.92
CA GLY A 55 -11.45 -1.82 -9.73
C GLY A 55 -11.21 -3.21 -9.14
N LEU A 56 -12.03 -4.18 -9.53
CA LEU A 56 -11.90 -5.57 -9.10
C LEU A 56 -11.54 -6.47 -10.28
N ALA A 57 -10.56 -7.35 -10.08
CA ALA A 57 -10.19 -8.38 -11.04
C ALA A 57 -10.00 -9.74 -10.37
N ILE A 58 -10.21 -10.82 -11.13
CA ILE A 58 -10.14 -12.21 -10.68
C ILE A 58 -9.28 -13.05 -11.63
N SER A 59 -8.57 -14.04 -11.09
CA SER A 59 -7.74 -14.96 -11.86
C SER A 59 -7.77 -16.37 -11.24
N ASP A 60 -7.66 -17.39 -12.09
CA ASP A 60 -7.53 -18.79 -11.66
C ASP A 60 -6.07 -19.20 -11.40
N ASP A 61 -5.10 -18.52 -12.02
CA ASP A 61 -3.67 -18.87 -11.96
C ASP A 61 -2.81 -17.79 -11.30
N GLY A 62 -3.40 -16.64 -10.97
CA GLY A 62 -2.71 -15.50 -10.36
C GLY A 62 -1.90 -14.69 -11.36
N ILE A 63 -2.04 -14.93 -12.67
CA ILE A 63 -1.32 -14.24 -13.74
C ILE A 63 -2.30 -13.60 -14.72
N ASP A 64 -3.22 -14.39 -15.25
CA ASP A 64 -4.19 -13.95 -16.25
C ASP A 64 -5.46 -13.46 -15.54
N PHE A 65 -5.57 -12.13 -15.36
CA PHE A 65 -6.67 -11.49 -14.64
C PHE A 65 -7.78 -10.97 -15.56
N GLN A 66 -9.03 -11.22 -15.15
CA GLN A 66 -10.22 -10.67 -15.78
C GLN A 66 -10.85 -9.62 -14.86
N ARG A 67 -11.18 -8.45 -15.42
CA ARG A 67 -11.96 -7.43 -14.72
C ARG A 67 -13.36 -7.97 -14.44
N VAL A 68 -13.85 -7.75 -13.23
CA VAL A 68 -15.19 -8.20 -12.82
C VAL A 68 -16.29 -7.31 -13.41
N SER A 69 -15.97 -6.05 -13.73
CA SER A 69 -16.90 -5.06 -14.26
C SER A 69 -16.16 -4.01 -15.10
N ASP A 70 -16.90 -3.33 -15.99
CA ASP A 70 -16.46 -2.11 -16.67
C ASP A 70 -16.69 -0.86 -15.80
N GLU A 71 -17.19 -1.01 -14.58
CA GLU A 71 -17.40 0.07 -13.60
C GLU A 71 -16.48 -0.10 -12.36
N PRO A 72 -16.11 1.00 -11.67
CA PRO A 72 -15.36 0.92 -10.42
C PRO A 72 -16.08 0.11 -9.34
N ALA A 73 -15.34 -0.68 -8.55
CA ALA A 73 -15.85 -1.38 -7.38
C ALA A 73 -16.00 -0.45 -6.16
N PHE A 74 -15.15 0.57 -6.06
CA PHE A 74 -15.17 1.56 -4.98
C PHE A 74 -14.56 2.87 -5.48
N GLY A 75 -15.11 4.01 -5.09
CA GLY A 75 -14.63 5.34 -5.53
C GLY A 75 -14.50 6.34 -4.39
N PRO A 76 -14.24 7.62 -4.66
CA PRO A 76 -14.42 8.68 -3.67
C PRO A 76 -15.90 8.79 -3.23
N SER A 77 -16.14 9.27 -2.00
CA SER A 77 -17.49 9.67 -1.61
C SER A 77 -17.91 10.97 -2.31
N LEU A 78 -19.22 11.23 -2.39
CA LEU A 78 -19.73 12.44 -3.02
C LEU A 78 -19.39 13.71 -2.21
N ASP A 79 -19.54 13.64 -0.89
CA ASP A 79 -19.45 14.77 0.04
C ASP A 79 -18.69 14.43 1.34
N GLY A 80 -18.07 13.26 1.40
CA GLY A 80 -17.32 12.81 2.57
C GLY A 80 -15.84 13.24 2.55
N PRO A 81 -15.09 12.83 3.59
CA PRO A 81 -13.70 13.24 3.77
C PRO A 81 -12.75 12.67 2.70
N ASP A 82 -13.15 11.62 1.97
CA ASP A 82 -12.40 10.98 0.88
C ASP A 82 -12.89 11.37 -0.51
N SER A 83 -13.63 12.48 -0.63
CA SER A 83 -14.20 12.97 -1.90
C SER A 83 -13.16 13.37 -2.94
N GLY A 84 -11.91 13.65 -2.52
CA GLY A 84 -10.81 13.92 -3.44
C GLY A 84 -10.24 12.70 -4.15
N GLY A 85 -10.48 11.49 -3.63
CA GLY A 85 -9.94 10.27 -4.21
C GLY A 85 -9.55 9.26 -3.15
N VAL A 86 -9.47 8.00 -3.58
CA VAL A 86 -9.08 6.85 -2.75
C VAL A 86 -7.90 6.14 -3.41
N GLU A 87 -6.90 5.78 -2.62
CA GLU A 87 -5.59 5.35 -3.10
C GLU A 87 -5.10 4.11 -2.36
N ASP A 88 -4.38 3.26 -3.09
CA ASP A 88 -3.49 2.21 -2.58
C ASP A 88 -4.12 1.34 -1.47
N ALA A 89 -5.18 0.61 -1.83
CA ALA A 89 -5.92 -0.25 -0.91
C ALA A 89 -5.04 -1.39 -0.34
N ARG A 90 -5.17 -1.66 0.96
CA ARG A 90 -4.69 -2.90 1.60
C ARG A 90 -5.87 -3.63 2.22
N ILE A 91 -5.84 -4.96 2.12
CA ILE A 91 -7.01 -5.81 2.42
C ILE A 91 -6.63 -6.84 3.46
N VAL A 92 -7.42 -6.95 4.52
CA VAL A 92 -7.41 -8.09 5.43
C VAL A 92 -8.82 -8.61 5.61
N LYS A 93 -8.96 -9.85 6.09
CA LYS A 93 -10.27 -10.48 6.32
C LYS A 93 -10.39 -10.92 7.77
N PHE A 94 -11.47 -10.53 8.44
CA PHE A 94 -11.84 -11.02 9.75
C PHE A 94 -13.20 -11.70 9.65
N GLY A 95 -13.24 -13.03 9.84
CA GLY A 95 -14.45 -13.80 9.61
C GLY A 95 -14.86 -13.78 8.13
N ASP A 96 -16.08 -13.35 7.83
CA ASP A 96 -16.61 -13.21 6.47
C ASP A 96 -16.47 -11.78 5.90
N GLU A 97 -15.89 -10.86 6.68
CA GLU A 97 -15.80 -9.43 6.33
C GLU A 97 -14.38 -9.06 5.92
N PHE A 98 -14.28 -8.37 4.78
CA PHE A 98 -13.06 -7.72 4.33
C PHE A 98 -12.99 -6.32 4.89
N PHE A 99 -11.82 -5.97 5.41
CA PHE A 99 -11.45 -4.67 5.93
C PHE A 99 -10.41 -4.08 5.00
N VAL A 100 -10.75 -2.93 4.42
CA VAL A 100 -9.93 -2.27 3.41
C VAL A 100 -9.46 -0.94 3.98
N THR A 101 -8.16 -0.85 4.26
CA THR A 101 -7.51 0.42 4.54
C THR A 101 -7.11 1.06 3.21
N TYR A 102 -7.31 2.36 3.11
CA TYR A 102 -6.97 3.12 1.91
C TYR A 102 -6.51 4.52 2.29
N ALA A 103 -5.54 5.05 1.55
CA ALA A 103 -5.22 6.47 1.63
C ALA A 103 -6.30 7.27 0.90
N TYR A 104 -6.55 8.50 1.34
CA TYR A 104 -7.46 9.40 0.67
C TYR A 104 -7.04 10.85 0.84
N ARG A 105 -7.61 11.70 0.01
CA ARG A 105 -7.52 13.16 0.13
C ARG A 105 -8.91 13.78 0.16
N PRO A 106 -9.10 14.90 0.88
CA PRO A 106 -10.38 15.59 0.90
C PRO A 106 -10.65 16.45 -0.34
N PHE A 107 -9.64 16.70 -1.19
CA PHE A 107 -9.79 17.42 -2.45
C PHE A 107 -8.98 16.69 -3.55
N PRO A 108 -9.43 16.66 -4.82
CA PRO A 108 -8.73 15.95 -5.87
C PRO A 108 -7.27 16.39 -5.99
N PRO A 109 -6.30 15.45 -6.07
CA PRO A 109 -4.88 15.79 -6.11
C PRO A 109 -4.48 16.44 -7.45
N GLY A 110 -5.28 16.28 -8.50
CA GLY A 110 -4.90 16.60 -9.86
C GLY A 110 -3.87 15.62 -10.41
N ARG A 111 -3.45 15.86 -11.67
CA ARG A 111 -2.42 15.07 -12.34
C ARG A 111 -1.04 15.32 -11.73
N TYR A 112 -0.75 14.68 -10.61
CA TYR A 112 0.42 14.96 -9.76
C TYR A 112 1.77 14.89 -10.48
N TRP A 113 1.89 14.11 -11.56
CA TRP A 113 3.11 14.07 -12.40
C TRP A 113 3.35 15.34 -13.22
N THR A 114 2.39 16.27 -13.24
CA THR A 114 2.52 17.59 -13.87
C THR A 114 2.98 18.68 -12.89
N PHE A 115 3.08 18.34 -11.60
CA PHE A 115 3.56 19.23 -10.55
C PHE A 115 4.97 18.84 -10.08
N PRO A 116 5.67 19.72 -9.35
CA PRO A 116 6.88 19.33 -8.63
C PRO A 116 6.61 18.18 -7.65
N HIS A 117 7.64 17.43 -7.29
CA HIS A 117 7.55 16.33 -6.32
C HIS A 117 6.86 16.77 -5.03
N ASP A 118 5.94 15.93 -4.53
CA ASP A 118 5.12 16.16 -3.33
C ASP A 118 4.17 17.38 -3.39
N VAL A 119 3.91 17.94 -4.57
CA VAL A 119 2.91 19.00 -4.79
C VAL A 119 1.63 18.41 -5.38
N VAL A 120 0.48 18.86 -4.87
CA VAL A 120 -0.86 18.48 -5.32
C VAL A 120 -1.73 19.72 -5.48
N ALA A 121 -2.85 19.60 -6.18
CA ALA A 121 -3.86 20.64 -6.24
C ALA A 121 -4.47 20.91 -4.84
N LEU A 122 -4.80 22.17 -4.59
CA LEU A 122 -5.36 22.65 -3.32
C LEU A 122 -6.75 23.25 -3.55
N PRO A 123 -7.68 23.10 -2.59
CA PRO A 123 -8.97 23.77 -2.69
C PRO A 123 -8.83 25.28 -2.48
N GLU A 124 -9.67 26.07 -3.16
CA GLU A 124 -9.77 27.51 -2.94
C GLU A 124 -10.61 27.77 -1.67
N VAL A 125 -9.94 28.03 -0.56
CA VAL A 125 -10.55 28.28 0.76
C VAL A 125 -9.81 29.36 1.56
N GLY A 126 -10.51 29.97 2.50
CA GLY A 126 -9.92 30.94 3.44
C GLY A 126 -8.99 30.30 4.47
N GLU A 127 -8.23 31.14 5.18
CA GLU A 127 -7.19 30.71 6.13
C GLU A 127 -7.73 29.93 7.34
N ASP A 128 -8.96 30.21 7.75
CA ASP A 128 -9.65 29.53 8.86
C ASP A 128 -10.12 28.11 8.52
N ALA A 129 -10.01 27.69 7.26
CA ALA A 129 -10.36 26.33 6.87
C ALA A 129 -9.45 25.31 7.58
N PRO A 130 -9.99 24.15 8.00
CA PRO A 130 -9.20 23.11 8.66
C PRO A 130 -7.96 22.73 7.87
N VAL A 131 -6.83 22.58 8.55
CA VAL A 131 -5.51 22.34 7.94
C VAL A 131 -5.52 21.13 6.99
N VAL A 132 -6.22 20.05 7.37
CA VAL A 132 -6.37 18.84 6.55
C VAL A 132 -6.99 19.15 5.18
N TYR A 133 -7.98 20.03 5.13
CA TYR A 133 -8.68 20.41 3.90
C TYR A 133 -7.86 21.44 3.12
N ARG A 134 -7.46 22.53 3.78
CA ARG A 134 -6.72 23.64 3.18
C ARG A 134 -5.42 23.20 2.51
N ASN A 135 -4.70 22.27 3.12
CA ASN A 135 -3.44 21.75 2.59
C ASN A 135 -3.62 20.41 1.84
N ASN A 136 -4.87 19.99 1.63
CA ASN A 136 -5.23 18.74 0.98
C ASN A 136 -4.43 17.52 1.51
N ILE A 137 -4.31 17.38 2.84
CA ILE A 137 -3.43 16.40 3.48
C ILE A 137 -3.97 14.98 3.25
N ALA A 138 -3.09 14.06 2.88
CA ALA A 138 -3.45 12.65 2.75
C ALA A 138 -3.66 12.00 4.12
N ASN A 139 -4.79 11.36 4.32
CA ASN A 139 -5.09 10.55 5.50
C ASN A 139 -5.44 9.13 5.07
N SER A 140 -5.68 8.25 6.04
CA SER A 140 -6.17 6.90 5.74
C SER A 140 -7.52 6.63 6.37
N GLY A 141 -8.36 5.93 5.62
CA GLY A 141 -9.70 5.51 6.01
C GLY A 141 -9.82 4.00 6.09
N LEU A 142 -10.94 3.55 6.64
CA LEU A 142 -11.34 2.15 6.70
C LEU A 142 -12.70 1.97 6.05
N ALA A 143 -12.80 0.98 5.17
CA ALA A 143 -14.07 0.49 4.63
C ALA A 143 -14.22 -1.00 4.87
N MET A 144 -15.46 -1.46 4.95
CA MET A 144 -15.82 -2.87 5.09
C MET A 144 -16.71 -3.32 3.95
N THR A 145 -16.58 -4.60 3.59
CA THR A 145 -17.40 -5.25 2.56
C THR A 145 -17.40 -6.76 2.76
N LYS A 146 -18.44 -7.44 2.26
CA LYS A 146 -18.47 -8.91 2.13
C LYS A 146 -18.30 -9.39 0.69
N ASP A 147 -18.61 -8.55 -0.29
CA ASP A 147 -18.76 -8.96 -1.70
C ASP A 147 -18.08 -8.04 -2.73
N PHE A 148 -17.45 -6.96 -2.26
CA PHE A 148 -16.80 -5.89 -3.03
C PHE A 148 -17.74 -5.13 -3.97
N LYS A 149 -19.05 -5.20 -3.67
CA LYS A 149 -20.12 -4.48 -4.35
C LYS A 149 -20.84 -3.54 -3.38
N THR A 150 -21.06 -4.01 -2.16
CA THR A 150 -21.71 -3.26 -1.08
C THR A 150 -20.69 -2.89 -0.03
N TRP A 151 -20.58 -1.59 0.26
CA TRP A 151 -19.52 -1.05 1.09
C TRP A 151 -20.08 -0.24 2.26
N GLN A 152 -19.44 -0.38 3.41
CA GLN A 152 -19.58 0.53 4.54
C GLN A 152 -18.29 1.33 4.70
N ARG A 153 -18.36 2.65 4.54
CA ARG A 153 -17.24 3.54 4.87
C ARG A 153 -17.31 3.88 6.35
N LEU A 154 -16.29 3.50 7.11
CA LEU A 154 -16.25 3.73 8.55
C LEU A 154 -15.59 5.07 8.91
N GLY A 155 -14.84 5.65 7.99
CA GLY A 155 -14.20 6.95 8.15
C GLY A 155 -12.70 6.84 8.43
N ARG A 156 -12.14 7.92 8.95
CA ARG A 156 -10.70 8.10 9.15
C ARG A 156 -10.17 7.30 10.33
N ILE A 157 -8.99 6.72 10.17
CA ILE A 157 -8.28 5.96 11.22
C ILE A 157 -6.91 6.54 11.60
N THR A 158 -6.50 7.66 10.97
CA THR A 158 -5.26 8.39 11.28
C THR A 158 -5.50 9.80 11.83
N GLN A 159 -4.46 10.44 12.34
CA GLN A 159 -4.54 11.83 12.82
C GLN A 159 -4.69 12.81 11.66
N THR A 160 -5.65 13.74 11.80
CA THR A 160 -6.12 14.60 10.69
C THR A 160 -5.05 15.55 10.13
N ASN A 161 -4.11 15.95 10.99
CA ASN A 161 -3.08 16.94 10.69
C ASN A 161 -1.77 16.32 10.21
N LEU A 162 -1.71 14.99 10.06
CA LEU A 162 -0.54 14.27 9.57
C LEU A 162 -0.80 13.70 8.18
N ASP A 163 0.20 13.74 7.30
CA ASP A 163 0.20 12.95 6.07
C ASP A 163 0.55 11.53 6.48
N ASP A 164 -0.46 10.67 6.58
CA ASP A 164 -0.32 9.33 7.12
C ASP A 164 -0.99 8.31 6.18
N ARG A 165 -0.11 7.63 5.45
CA ARG A 165 -0.38 6.66 4.39
C ARG A 165 0.34 5.36 4.73
N ASP A 166 0.23 4.37 3.85
CA ASP A 166 0.80 3.04 4.09
C ASP A 166 0.25 2.43 5.38
N VAL A 167 -1.05 2.65 5.61
CA VAL A 167 -1.80 2.19 6.77
C VAL A 167 -2.30 0.77 6.52
N ILE A 168 -1.85 -0.18 7.31
CA ILE A 168 -1.96 -1.61 7.02
C ILE A 168 -2.33 -2.37 8.28
N LEU A 169 -3.46 -3.08 8.23
CA LEU A 169 -3.88 -3.98 9.31
C LEU A 169 -3.12 -5.31 9.24
N PHE A 170 -2.86 -5.89 10.41
CA PHE A 170 -2.52 -7.31 10.51
C PHE A 170 -3.78 -8.15 10.27
N PRO A 171 -3.66 -9.35 9.67
CA PRO A 171 -4.81 -10.16 9.27
C PRO A 171 -5.50 -10.90 10.43
N GLU A 172 -5.02 -10.75 11.65
CA GLU A 172 -5.66 -11.29 12.85
C GLU A 172 -5.33 -10.45 14.09
N LYS A 173 -6.01 -10.75 15.20
CA LYS A 173 -5.70 -10.14 16.49
C LYS A 173 -4.44 -10.76 17.09
N ILE A 174 -3.58 -9.92 17.65
CA ILE A 174 -2.37 -10.31 18.36
C ILE A 174 -2.56 -9.98 19.83
N ASN A 175 -2.50 -11.00 20.70
CA ASN A 175 -2.79 -10.88 22.14
C ASN A 175 -4.13 -10.18 22.43
N GLY A 176 -5.16 -10.52 21.63
CA GLY A 176 -6.52 -9.97 21.76
C GLY A 176 -6.73 -8.57 21.17
N LYS A 177 -5.71 -7.94 20.60
CA LYS A 177 -5.77 -6.60 20.01
C LYS A 177 -5.57 -6.61 18.50
N TYR A 178 -6.18 -5.67 17.81
CA TYR A 178 -5.83 -5.37 16.42
C TYR A 178 -4.49 -4.66 16.39
N ALA A 179 -3.68 -4.93 15.38
CA ALA A 179 -2.41 -4.28 15.14
C ALA A 179 -2.44 -3.54 13.79
N LEU A 180 -1.83 -2.37 13.75
CA LEU A 180 -1.80 -1.49 12.58
C LEU A 180 -0.38 -0.98 12.36
N LEU A 181 0.09 -1.10 11.12
CA LEU A 181 1.24 -0.35 10.62
C LEU A 181 0.75 0.97 10.04
N HIS A 182 1.49 2.05 10.27
CA HIS A 182 1.22 3.37 9.68
C HIS A 182 2.52 4.15 9.49
N ARG A 183 2.48 5.26 8.75
CA ARG A 183 3.67 5.95 8.27
C ARG A 183 3.45 7.48 8.25
N PRO A 184 3.29 8.10 9.43
CA PRO A 184 3.16 9.56 9.54
C PRO A 184 4.42 10.26 9.02
N LYS A 185 4.27 11.02 7.93
CA LYS A 185 5.36 11.70 7.23
C LYS A 185 6.08 12.73 8.11
N GLN A 186 5.37 13.34 9.05
CA GLN A 186 5.86 14.41 9.91
C GLN A 186 6.54 13.90 11.19
N TRP A 187 6.50 12.60 11.50
CA TRP A 187 7.18 12.03 12.68
C TRP A 187 8.66 11.79 12.40
N ILE A 188 9.40 12.89 12.26
CA ILE A 188 10.84 12.92 11.99
C ILE A 188 11.57 13.87 12.96
N GLY A 189 12.87 13.65 13.15
CA GLY A 189 13.75 14.39 14.07
C GLY A 189 13.92 13.69 15.42
N GLU A 190 14.69 14.34 16.31
CA GLU A 190 15.12 13.79 17.60
C GLU A 190 13.97 13.23 18.45
N ALA A 191 12.82 13.91 18.47
CA ALA A 191 11.65 13.49 19.23
C ALA A 191 11.05 12.15 18.78
N TYR A 192 11.32 11.73 17.53
CA TYR A 192 10.79 10.51 16.93
C TYR A 192 11.87 9.46 16.66
N GLY A 193 13.16 9.81 16.81
CA GLY A 193 14.28 8.88 16.66
C GLY A 193 14.58 8.47 15.21
N THR A 194 14.15 9.28 14.23
CA THR A 194 14.41 9.01 12.81
C THR A 194 14.40 10.30 12.00
N ASP A 195 15.31 10.45 11.04
CA ASP A 195 15.42 11.66 10.20
C ASP A 195 14.52 11.63 8.96
N PHE A 196 13.92 10.46 8.66
CA PHE A 196 13.07 10.25 7.50
C PHE A 196 11.79 9.50 7.90
N PRO A 197 10.71 9.60 7.09
CA PRO A 197 9.50 8.85 7.36
C PRO A 197 9.79 7.34 7.52
N ALA A 198 9.35 6.80 8.66
CA ALA A 198 9.62 5.45 9.12
C ALA A 198 8.31 4.66 9.28
N ILE A 199 8.40 3.33 9.41
CA ILE A 199 7.24 2.46 9.66
C ILE A 199 7.01 2.40 11.16
N TRP A 200 5.79 2.68 11.58
CA TRP A 200 5.38 2.64 12.98
C TRP A 200 4.32 1.55 13.17
N ILE A 201 4.22 1.01 14.38
CA ILE A 201 3.17 0.07 14.77
C ILE A 201 2.38 0.61 15.98
N THR A 202 1.08 0.33 16.01
CA THR A 202 0.18 0.64 17.13
C THR A 202 -0.90 -0.45 17.24
N PHE A 203 -1.63 -0.44 18.36
CA PHE A 203 -2.64 -1.46 18.69
C PHE A 203 -3.96 -0.82 19.09
N SER A 204 -5.06 -1.51 18.80
CA SER A 204 -6.43 -1.09 19.12
C SER A 204 -7.28 -2.27 19.56
N GLU A 205 -8.35 -2.00 20.32
CA GLU A 205 -9.36 -2.98 20.71
C GLU A 205 -10.60 -2.95 19.78
N ASP A 206 -10.76 -1.92 18.95
CA ASP A 206 -12.00 -1.64 18.20
C ASP A 206 -11.83 -1.27 16.70
N LEU A 207 -10.60 -1.20 16.18
CA LEU A 207 -10.24 -0.78 14.80
C LEU A 207 -10.46 0.71 14.46
N MET A 208 -11.17 1.47 15.29
CA MET A 208 -11.52 2.88 15.02
C MET A 208 -10.82 3.85 15.96
N VAL A 209 -10.33 3.36 17.11
CA VAL A 209 -9.63 4.13 18.14
C VAL A 209 -8.20 3.62 18.27
N TRP A 210 -7.27 4.43 17.77
CA TRP A 210 -5.83 4.15 17.75
C TRP A 210 -5.05 5.06 18.70
N ASN A 211 -5.53 5.18 19.94
CA ASN A 211 -4.95 6.07 20.96
C ASN A 211 -3.77 5.43 21.72
N GLY A 212 -3.43 4.17 21.42
CA GLY A 212 -2.28 3.50 22.00
C GLY A 212 -0.97 4.21 21.62
N LYS A 213 0.06 4.07 22.46
CA LYS A 213 1.40 4.55 22.12
C LYS A 213 1.87 3.84 20.85
N SER A 214 2.10 4.61 19.79
CA SER A 214 2.77 4.08 18.61
C SER A 214 4.27 4.06 18.82
N GLN A 215 4.91 3.04 18.27
CA GLN A 215 6.34 2.81 18.36
C GLN A 215 6.94 2.62 16.97
N ILE A 216 8.16 3.11 16.80
CA ILE A 216 8.90 2.90 15.57
C ILE A 216 9.16 1.39 15.42
N LEU A 217 8.77 0.83 14.28
CA LEU A 217 8.96 -0.58 13.96
C LEU A 217 10.23 -0.75 13.12
N LEU A 218 10.31 -0.04 12.00
CA LEU A 218 11.49 0.04 11.15
C LEU A 218 11.77 1.51 10.85
N ALA A 219 13.04 1.91 10.99
CA ALA A 219 13.59 3.14 10.40
C ALA A 219 14.39 2.80 9.13
N GLY A 220 14.45 3.76 8.22
CA GLY A 220 15.33 3.70 7.05
C GLY A 220 16.80 3.80 7.43
N ARG A 221 17.69 3.44 6.50
CA ARG A 221 19.15 3.58 6.67
C ARG A 221 19.63 4.74 5.80
N GLU A 222 20.13 5.81 6.43
CA GLU A 222 20.58 7.02 5.73
C GLU A 222 21.62 6.71 4.65
N GLY A 223 21.50 7.37 3.49
CA GLY A 223 22.43 7.17 2.37
C GLY A 223 22.29 5.84 1.64
N THR A 224 21.26 5.05 1.91
CA THR A 224 20.99 3.77 1.24
C THR A 224 19.75 3.81 0.34
N TRP A 225 19.41 2.68 -0.28
CA TRP A 225 18.20 2.53 -1.08
C TRP A 225 16.90 2.66 -0.27
N GLU A 226 16.98 2.48 1.05
CA GLU A 226 15.87 2.48 1.99
C GLU A 226 15.97 3.65 2.99
N GLU A 227 16.37 4.83 2.52
CA GLU A 227 16.48 6.02 3.37
C GLU A 227 15.10 6.47 3.89
N LYS A 228 14.11 6.57 3.01
CA LYS A 228 12.68 6.72 3.35
C LYS A 228 11.99 5.38 3.16
N ILE A 229 11.21 4.92 4.14
CA ILE A 229 10.50 3.64 4.05
C ILE A 229 9.02 3.74 4.38
N GLY A 230 8.25 2.74 3.94
CA GLY A 230 6.83 2.58 4.27
C GLY A 230 6.39 1.12 4.13
N GLY A 231 5.34 0.75 4.86
CA GLY A 231 4.73 -0.57 4.73
C GLY A 231 4.19 -0.77 3.32
N SER A 232 4.30 -1.98 2.78
CA SER A 232 3.80 -2.29 1.43
C SER A 232 2.48 -3.04 1.50
N THR A 233 2.54 -4.30 1.95
CA THR A 233 1.42 -5.24 1.97
C THR A 233 1.02 -5.60 3.40
N PRO A 234 -0.18 -6.15 3.63
CA PRO A 234 -0.51 -6.85 4.87
C PRO A 234 0.57 -7.87 5.25
N PRO A 235 1.02 -7.88 6.52
CA PRO A 235 1.94 -8.92 6.99
C PRO A 235 1.30 -10.30 6.87
N LEU A 236 2.06 -11.28 6.39
CA LEU A 236 1.59 -12.66 6.28
C LEU A 236 2.14 -13.49 7.44
N ARG A 237 1.27 -14.23 8.13
CA ARG A 237 1.70 -15.16 9.18
C ARG A 237 2.47 -16.32 8.55
N THR A 238 3.62 -16.65 9.10
CA THR A 238 4.41 -17.83 8.70
C THR A 238 4.81 -18.65 9.93
N LYS A 239 5.44 -19.81 9.71
CA LYS A 239 6.00 -20.63 10.80
C LYS A 239 7.13 -19.93 11.57
N ASP A 240 7.81 -18.97 10.94
CA ASP A 240 9.01 -18.32 11.49
C ASP A 240 8.73 -16.91 12.04
N GLY A 241 7.55 -16.34 11.79
CA GLY A 241 7.25 -14.93 12.09
C GLY A 241 6.20 -14.33 11.17
N TRP A 242 5.89 -13.06 11.40
CA TRP A 242 5.15 -12.21 10.45
C TRP A 242 6.09 -11.75 9.33
N LEU A 243 5.85 -12.20 8.10
CA LEU A 243 6.56 -11.72 6.93
C LEU A 243 6.02 -10.33 6.55
N LEU A 244 6.87 -9.32 6.72
CA LEU A 244 6.61 -7.94 6.34
C LEU A 244 7.32 -7.63 5.02
N ILE A 245 6.57 -7.17 4.02
CA ILE A 245 7.12 -6.53 2.82
C ILE A 245 7.02 -5.01 3.00
N TYR A 246 8.11 -4.30 2.72
CA TYR A 246 8.16 -2.84 2.81
C TYR A 246 8.86 -2.23 1.59
N HIS A 247 8.58 -0.96 1.30
CA HIS A 247 9.25 -0.24 0.24
C HIS A 247 10.30 0.71 0.84
N GLY A 248 11.35 0.96 0.08
CA GLY A 248 12.39 1.94 0.38
C GLY A 248 12.65 2.84 -0.81
N VAL A 249 12.97 4.10 -0.53
CA VAL A 249 13.24 5.12 -1.55
C VAL A 249 14.55 5.84 -1.23
N GLU A 250 15.45 5.85 -2.20
CA GLU A 250 16.72 6.56 -2.11
C GLU A 250 16.57 8.08 -2.37
N LYS A 251 17.65 8.83 -2.17
CA LYS A 251 17.78 10.25 -2.52
C LYS A 251 16.65 11.11 -1.93
N LYS A 252 16.40 10.93 -0.63
CA LYS A 252 15.40 11.67 0.16
C LYS A 252 13.99 11.54 -0.40
N GLY A 253 13.65 10.36 -0.92
CA GLY A 253 12.33 10.06 -1.47
C GLY A 253 12.13 10.43 -2.94
N LYS A 254 13.21 10.75 -3.67
CA LYS A 254 13.15 11.18 -5.08
C LYS A 254 13.77 10.20 -6.07
N GLY A 255 14.33 9.10 -5.58
CA GLY A 255 14.94 8.07 -6.41
C GLY A 255 14.01 6.89 -6.69
N TYR A 256 14.60 5.72 -6.87
CA TYR A 256 13.85 4.50 -7.17
C TYR A 256 13.18 3.93 -5.94
N TYR A 257 11.94 3.48 -6.13
CA TYR A 257 11.25 2.65 -5.15
C TYR A 257 11.69 1.20 -5.31
N ARG A 258 12.26 0.64 -4.24
CA ARG A 258 12.70 -0.75 -4.14
C ARG A 258 11.99 -1.45 -2.99
N VAL A 259 12.04 -2.76 -2.95
CA VAL A 259 11.31 -3.59 -1.98
C VAL A 259 12.29 -4.29 -1.05
N GLY A 260 12.02 -4.22 0.25
CA GLY A 260 12.66 -5.01 1.29
C GLY A 260 11.69 -5.96 1.98
N VAL A 261 12.27 -6.87 2.77
CA VAL A 261 11.53 -7.83 3.59
C VAL A 261 12.10 -7.86 5.00
N ALA A 262 11.20 -8.03 5.97
CA ALA A 262 11.52 -8.24 7.36
C ALA A 262 10.64 -9.34 7.95
N LEU A 263 11.09 -9.90 9.06
CA LEU A 263 10.38 -10.89 9.84
C LEU A 263 10.15 -10.31 11.23
N LEU A 264 8.90 -10.31 11.68
CA LEU A 264 8.53 -9.85 13.02
C LEU A 264 8.15 -11.06 13.89
N ASP A 265 8.37 -10.96 15.19
CA ASP A 265 7.98 -11.99 16.15
C ASP A 265 6.45 -12.20 16.16
N LEU A 266 6.01 -13.47 16.24
CA LEU A 266 4.58 -13.83 16.16
C LEU A 266 3.77 -13.31 17.35
N ASP A 267 4.34 -13.39 18.54
CA ASP A 267 3.67 -13.03 19.79
C ASP A 267 3.83 -11.53 20.09
N ASP A 268 4.93 -10.93 19.62
CA ASP A 268 5.23 -9.53 19.81
C ASP A 268 5.74 -8.86 18.52
N PRO A 269 4.84 -8.44 17.60
CA PRO A 269 5.19 -7.91 16.28
C PRO A 269 5.91 -6.56 16.34
N THR A 270 6.12 -6.02 17.55
CA THR A 270 7.00 -4.88 17.80
C THR A 270 8.48 -5.21 17.61
N LYS A 271 8.83 -6.50 17.64
CA LYS A 271 10.20 -7.00 17.55
C LYS A 271 10.50 -7.49 16.13
N VAL A 272 11.48 -6.84 15.50
CA VAL A 272 12.07 -7.31 14.24
C VAL A 272 13.08 -8.41 14.55
N ILE A 273 12.82 -9.63 14.08
CA ILE A 273 13.66 -10.82 14.30
C ILE A 273 14.49 -11.21 13.07
N GLY A 274 14.28 -10.52 11.94
CA GLY A 274 15.13 -10.58 10.76
C GLY A 274 14.79 -9.46 9.78
N ARG A 275 15.77 -8.97 9.02
CA ARG A 275 15.57 -7.94 7.99
C ARG A 275 16.61 -8.13 6.91
N CYS A 276 16.21 -8.08 5.65
CA CYS A 276 17.18 -8.18 4.56
C CYS A 276 18.21 -7.03 4.61
N SER A 277 19.44 -7.33 4.22
CA SER A 277 20.51 -6.32 4.13
C SER A 277 20.40 -5.48 2.86
N ASP A 278 19.84 -6.04 1.80
CA ASP A 278 19.65 -5.42 0.49
C ASP A 278 18.21 -5.63 0.01
N TRP A 279 17.79 -4.93 -1.05
CA TRP A 279 16.46 -5.08 -1.63
C TRP A 279 16.25 -6.47 -2.23
N VAL A 280 14.99 -6.89 -2.32
CA VAL A 280 14.57 -8.14 -2.97
C VAL A 280 13.88 -7.90 -4.31
N MET A 281 13.42 -6.66 -4.58
CA MET A 281 13.00 -6.19 -5.90
C MET A 281 13.46 -4.75 -6.13
N GLU A 282 13.83 -4.42 -7.36
CA GLU A 282 14.04 -3.05 -7.84
C GLU A 282 13.43 -2.86 -9.24
N PRO A 283 13.26 -1.63 -9.75
CA PRO A 283 12.84 -1.38 -11.13
C PRO A 283 13.94 -1.81 -12.11
N GLU A 284 13.62 -2.70 -13.05
CA GLU A 284 14.56 -3.29 -14.02
C GLU A 284 14.00 -3.30 -15.45
N HIS A 285 12.69 -3.11 -15.62
CA HIS A 285 12.02 -3.17 -16.92
C HIS A 285 11.39 -1.83 -17.32
N ASP A 286 11.21 -1.61 -18.62
CA ASP A 286 10.65 -0.37 -19.16
C ASP A 286 9.29 -0.02 -18.54
N TYR A 287 8.41 -1.00 -18.29
CA TYR A 287 7.12 -0.76 -17.63
C TYR A 287 7.23 -0.31 -16.16
N GLU A 288 8.40 -0.48 -15.52
CA GLU A 288 8.71 -0.02 -14.16
C GLU A 288 9.50 1.29 -14.17
N MET A 289 10.17 1.60 -15.29
CA MET A 289 10.99 2.78 -15.50
C MET A 289 10.21 3.93 -16.15
N GLU A 290 9.20 3.62 -16.96
CA GLU A 290 8.49 4.54 -17.83
C GLU A 290 6.99 4.60 -17.51
N GLY A 291 6.61 5.61 -16.73
CA GLY A 291 5.23 5.90 -16.36
C GLY A 291 5.10 7.28 -15.73
N PHE A 292 4.08 7.50 -14.91
CA PHE A 292 3.86 8.77 -14.21
C PHE A 292 4.86 8.98 -13.06
N TYR A 293 5.36 7.87 -12.51
CA TYR A 293 6.58 7.86 -11.69
C TYR A 293 7.68 7.10 -12.43
N LYS A 294 8.90 7.62 -12.42
CA LYS A 294 10.04 6.99 -13.12
C LYS A 294 10.85 6.12 -12.16
N GLY A 295 10.87 4.81 -12.41
CA GLY A 295 11.62 3.84 -11.61
C GLY A 295 10.91 3.50 -10.30
N CYS A 296 9.80 2.77 -10.38
CA CYS A 296 9.03 2.37 -9.22
C CYS A 296 8.50 0.93 -9.31
N VAL A 297 8.75 0.15 -8.26
CA VAL A 297 8.05 -1.08 -7.92
C VAL A 297 7.42 -0.92 -6.54
N PHE A 298 6.09 -1.00 -6.45
CA PHE A 298 5.32 -0.67 -5.24
C PHE A 298 4.30 -1.76 -4.89
N PRO A 299 4.68 -2.77 -4.08
CA PRO A 299 3.76 -3.81 -3.65
C PRO A 299 2.67 -3.29 -2.72
N THR A 300 1.45 -3.79 -2.89
CA THR A 300 0.30 -3.49 -2.00
C THR A 300 -0.52 -4.72 -1.68
N GLY A 301 -0.33 -5.82 -2.42
CA GLY A 301 -1.01 -7.09 -2.21
C GLY A 301 -0.03 -8.26 -2.31
N ASN A 302 -0.14 -9.20 -1.38
CA ASN A 302 0.61 -10.45 -1.40
C ASN A 302 -0.26 -11.59 -0.88
N VAL A 303 0.02 -12.80 -1.37
CA VAL A 303 -0.63 -14.03 -0.90
C VAL A 303 0.37 -15.18 -0.90
N ILE A 304 0.15 -16.15 -0.02
CA ILE A 304 0.87 -17.42 -0.03
C ILE A 304 -0.09 -18.49 -0.56
N VAL A 305 0.34 -19.19 -1.60
CA VAL A 305 -0.32 -20.40 -2.09
C VAL A 305 0.71 -21.52 -2.08
N ASP A 306 0.49 -22.52 -1.24
CA ASP A 306 1.47 -23.55 -0.89
C ASP A 306 2.82 -22.96 -0.43
N ASP A 307 3.93 -23.23 -1.12
CA ASP A 307 5.25 -22.63 -0.84
C ASP A 307 5.53 -21.39 -1.71
N THR A 308 4.58 -20.92 -2.51
CA THR A 308 4.81 -19.77 -3.39
C THR A 308 4.27 -18.51 -2.77
N LEU A 309 5.14 -17.53 -2.56
CA LEU A 309 4.75 -16.16 -2.26
C LEU A 309 4.47 -15.43 -3.58
N PHE A 310 3.25 -14.95 -3.77
CA PHE A 310 2.87 -14.05 -4.85
C PHE A 310 2.89 -12.62 -4.33
N VAL A 311 3.57 -11.72 -5.04
CA VAL A 311 3.67 -10.29 -4.71
C VAL A 311 3.17 -9.49 -5.91
N TYR A 312 2.02 -8.85 -5.74
CA TYR A 312 1.40 -7.99 -6.74
C TYR A 312 1.78 -6.53 -6.46
N TYR A 313 2.29 -5.86 -7.48
CA TYR A 313 2.90 -4.54 -7.32
C TYR A 313 2.49 -3.56 -8.41
N GLY A 314 2.38 -2.28 -8.05
CA GLY A 314 2.33 -1.22 -9.03
C GLY A 314 3.70 -0.96 -9.64
N ALA A 315 3.72 -0.73 -10.95
CA ALA A 315 4.91 -0.38 -11.71
C ALA A 315 4.72 0.99 -12.36
N ALA A 316 5.67 1.90 -12.09
CA ALA A 316 5.72 3.25 -12.64
C ALA A 316 4.42 4.08 -12.51
N ASP A 317 3.62 3.83 -11.46
CA ASP A 317 2.27 4.40 -11.27
C ASP A 317 1.33 4.20 -12.46
N LYS A 318 1.48 3.10 -13.22
CA LYS A 318 0.73 2.89 -14.46
C LYS A 318 0.25 1.47 -14.67
N TYR A 319 1.03 0.48 -14.23
CA TYR A 319 0.75 -0.93 -14.48
C TYR A 319 0.72 -1.76 -13.20
N VAL A 320 0.18 -2.98 -13.29
CA VAL A 320 0.33 -4.02 -12.27
C VAL A 320 1.29 -5.08 -12.78
N GLY A 321 2.30 -5.42 -11.97
CA GLY A 321 3.16 -6.57 -12.16
C GLY A 321 2.95 -7.64 -11.08
N LEU A 322 3.48 -8.82 -11.36
CA LEU A 322 3.62 -9.94 -10.43
C LEU A 322 5.10 -10.30 -10.28
N ALA A 323 5.52 -10.54 -9.04
CA ALA A 323 6.76 -11.24 -8.73
C ALA A 323 6.50 -12.38 -7.74
N THR A 324 7.29 -13.45 -7.84
CA THR A 324 7.12 -14.65 -7.03
C THR A 324 8.44 -15.13 -6.44
N CYS A 325 8.37 -15.93 -5.39
CA CYS A 325 9.49 -16.73 -4.91
C CYS A 325 9.00 -17.91 -4.05
N SER A 326 9.90 -18.85 -3.75
CA SER A 326 9.69 -19.82 -2.68
C SER A 326 9.69 -19.11 -1.33
N LEU A 327 8.62 -19.31 -0.55
CA LEU A 327 8.45 -18.78 0.79
C LEU A 327 9.54 -19.31 1.72
N ASN A 328 9.79 -20.63 1.72
CA ASN A 328 10.83 -21.21 2.56
C ASN A 328 12.21 -20.63 2.25
N ALA A 329 12.56 -20.48 0.96
CA ALA A 329 13.83 -19.86 0.56
C ALA A 329 13.95 -18.40 1.03
N LEU A 330 12.85 -17.64 0.95
CA LEU A 330 12.80 -16.25 1.40
C LEU A 330 12.98 -16.16 2.93
N LEU A 331 12.31 -17.01 3.70
CA LEU A 331 12.44 -17.05 5.15
C LEU A 331 13.87 -17.41 5.57
N ASP A 332 14.49 -18.40 4.93
CA ASP A 332 15.88 -18.78 5.21
C ASP A 332 16.85 -17.65 4.85
N TYR A 333 16.62 -16.94 3.74
CA TYR A 333 17.40 -15.75 3.39
C TYR A 333 17.30 -14.65 4.45
N ILE A 334 16.09 -14.35 4.95
CA ILE A 334 15.88 -13.32 5.98
C ILE A 334 16.57 -13.71 7.29
N LYS A 335 16.45 -14.97 7.73
CA LYS A 335 17.07 -15.47 8.98
C LYS A 335 18.60 -15.52 8.91
N ALA A 336 19.16 -15.67 7.71
CA ALA A 336 20.61 -15.65 7.49
C ALA A 336 21.19 -14.22 7.51
N ALA A 337 20.40 -13.20 7.20
CA ALA A 337 20.76 -11.80 7.34
C ALA A 337 20.65 -11.38 8.82
N LYS A 338 21.68 -11.71 9.61
CA LYS A 338 21.84 -11.20 10.99
C LYS A 338 22.50 -9.83 11.00
#